data_AF-A0A2P5K6B5-F1
#
_entry.id   AF-A0A2P5K6B5-F1
#
_cell.length_a   1.000
_cell.length_b   1.000
_cell.length_c   1.000
_cell.angle_alpha   90.00
_cell.angle_beta   90.00
_cell.angle_gamma   90.00
#
_symmetry.space_group_name_H-M   'P 1'
#
loop_
_entity.id
_entity.type
_entity.pdbx_description
1 polymer ?
#
loop_
_entity_poly.entity_id
_entity_poly.type
_entity_poly.pdbx_seq_one_letter_code
_entity_poly.pdbx_strand_id
1 'polypeptide(L)'
;PTVLSLIVEIGRDYGMHAMRLPREADAPLLLRPWIALVKSRLRRAGIAYNDYVVGVARSGQMDEAALLAAIAHLPPGVGEIYLHPAVPGEEAITPSMRDYRHADELDALLSPRVAAALAAANVRRGGFRDVLPARAGTNREALA
;
A
#
# COMPACT_ATOMS: atom_id res chain seq x y z
N PRO A 1 6.43 15.20 -9.84
CA PRO A 1 4.97 15.28 -10.07
C PRO A 1 4.31 16.45 -9.34
N THR A 2 3.49 17.24 -10.02
CA THR A 2 2.73 18.35 -9.41
C THR A 2 1.81 17.85 -8.29
N VAL A 3 1.08 16.76 -8.53
CA VAL A 3 0.19 16.13 -7.52
C VAL A 3 0.95 15.68 -6.28
N LEU A 4 2.15 15.11 -6.44
CA LEU A 4 2.97 14.72 -5.28
C LEU A 4 3.40 15.93 -4.44
N SER A 5 3.71 17.07 -5.06
CA SER A 5 4.04 18.28 -4.31
C SER A 5 2.85 18.71 -3.44
N LEU A 6 1.64 18.72 -4.00
CA LEU A 6 0.42 19.03 -3.26
C LEU A 6 0.18 18.05 -2.11
N ILE A 7 0.34 16.75 -2.35
CA ILE A 7 0.21 15.71 -1.31
C ILE A 7 1.20 15.95 -0.17
N VAL A 8 2.47 16.26 -0.48
CA VAL A 8 3.49 16.51 0.55
C VAL A 8 3.23 17.80 1.32
N GLU A 9 2.80 18.86 0.64
CA GLU A 9 2.48 20.15 1.24
C GLU A 9 1.28 20.04 2.18
N ILE A 10 0.13 19.63 1.65
CA ILE A 10 -1.10 19.43 2.44
C ILE A 10 -0.87 18.39 3.52
N GLY A 11 -0.24 17.27 3.18
CA GLY A 11 0.04 16.20 4.13
C GLY A 11 0.82 16.68 5.35
N ARG A 12 1.78 17.60 5.18
CA ARG A 12 2.51 18.19 6.31
C ARG A 12 1.57 18.92 7.26
N ASP A 13 0.64 19.71 6.73
CA ASP A 13 -0.29 20.52 7.53
C ASP A 13 -1.24 19.65 8.37
N TYR A 14 -1.49 18.40 7.94
CA TYR A 14 -2.34 17.43 8.64
C TYR A 14 -1.57 16.29 9.33
N GLY A 15 -0.25 16.41 9.49
CA GLY A 15 0.55 15.41 10.22
C GLY A 15 0.74 14.08 9.48
N MET A 16 0.72 14.08 8.15
CA MET A 16 1.02 12.90 7.34
C MET A 16 2.51 12.56 7.43
N HIS A 17 2.82 11.42 8.03
CA HIS A 17 4.18 10.93 8.20
C HIS A 17 4.56 9.80 7.23
N ALA A 18 3.57 9.18 6.59
CA ALA A 18 3.78 8.05 5.69
C ALA A 18 2.79 8.06 4.53
N MET A 19 3.22 7.54 3.37
CA MET A 19 2.32 7.29 2.25
C MET A 19 2.83 6.14 1.36
N ARG A 20 1.94 5.62 0.51
CA ARG A 20 2.28 4.61 -0.49
C ARG A 20 3.30 5.12 -1.51
N LEU A 21 4.32 4.30 -1.77
CA LEU A 21 5.12 4.33 -2.98
C LEU A 21 4.64 3.16 -3.88
N PRO A 22 4.09 3.42 -5.09
CA PRO A 22 3.52 2.38 -5.95
C PRO A 22 4.63 1.61 -6.69
N ARG A 23 5.47 0.92 -5.92
CA ARG A 23 6.59 0.11 -6.42
C ARG A 23 6.19 -1.37 -6.40
N GLU A 24 5.67 -1.84 -7.52
CA GLU A 24 5.42 -3.27 -7.73
C GLU A 24 6.55 -3.89 -8.56
N ALA A 25 6.82 -5.18 -8.36
CA ALA A 25 7.89 -5.89 -9.07
C ALA A 25 7.68 -5.87 -10.60
N ASP A 26 6.43 -6.04 -11.02
CA ASP A 26 6.01 -6.10 -12.42
C ASP A 26 5.63 -4.73 -12.99
N ALA A 27 5.99 -3.63 -12.31
CA ALA A 27 5.71 -2.29 -12.80
C ALA A 27 6.40 -2.06 -14.16
N PRO A 28 5.70 -1.50 -15.17
CA PRO A 28 6.27 -1.20 -16.48
C PRO A 28 7.62 -0.47 -16.38
N LEU A 29 8.61 -0.89 -17.18
CA LEU A 29 9.97 -0.35 -17.13
C LEU A 29 10.02 1.18 -17.26
N LEU A 30 9.12 1.74 -18.08
CA LEU A 30 8.98 3.19 -18.30
C LEU A 30 8.52 3.96 -17.06
N LEU A 31 7.86 3.31 -16.09
CA LEU A 31 7.43 3.94 -14.83
C LEU A 31 8.54 3.96 -13.77
N ARG A 32 9.60 3.16 -13.92
CA ARG A 32 10.68 3.04 -12.92
C ARG A 32 11.39 4.37 -12.62
N PRO A 33 11.75 5.22 -13.61
CA PRO A 33 12.34 6.52 -13.34
C PRO A 33 11.41 7.44 -12.54
N TRP A 34 10.10 7.37 -12.83
CA TRP A 34 9.11 8.14 -12.11
C TRP A 34 8.97 7.68 -10.66
N ILE A 35 8.90 6.38 -10.41
CA ILE A 35 8.89 5.80 -9.06
C ILE A 35 10.15 6.22 -8.29
N ALA A 36 11.32 6.21 -8.94
CA ALA A 36 12.57 6.67 -8.33
C ALA A 36 12.53 8.16 -7.96
N LEU A 37 11.94 9.00 -8.82
CA LEU A 37 11.72 10.42 -8.54
C LEU A 37 10.78 10.63 -7.35
N VAL A 38 9.66 9.90 -7.29
CA VAL A 38 8.72 9.94 -6.15
C VAL A 38 9.45 9.54 -4.87
N LYS A 39 10.15 8.40 -4.87
CA LYS A 39 10.96 7.92 -3.74
C LYS A 39 11.96 8.97 -3.25
N SER A 40 12.70 9.61 -4.17
CA SER A 40 13.65 10.67 -3.84
C SER A 40 12.99 11.87 -3.17
N ARG A 41 11.82 12.29 -3.68
CA ARG A 41 11.04 13.40 -3.09
C ARG A 41 10.49 13.05 -1.71
N LEU A 42 9.95 11.85 -1.51
CA LEU A 42 9.48 11.39 -0.20
C LEU A 42 10.61 11.34 0.83
N ARG A 43 11.79 10.82 0.44
CA ARG A 43 12.98 10.82 1.30
C ARG A 43 13.37 12.24 1.72
N ARG A 44 13.43 13.18 0.78
CA ARG A 44 13.76 14.59 1.08
C ARG A 44 12.71 15.28 1.96
N ALA A 45 11.45 14.89 1.83
CA ALA A 45 10.36 15.44 2.64
C ALA A 45 10.23 14.77 4.03
N GLY A 46 11.09 13.80 4.37
CA GLY A 46 10.99 13.06 5.63
C GLY A 46 9.83 12.06 5.68
N ILE A 47 9.04 11.91 4.62
CA ILE A 47 7.87 11.02 4.57
C ILE A 47 8.33 9.56 4.43
N ALA A 48 7.83 8.69 5.32
CA ALA A 48 8.05 7.25 5.27
C ALA A 48 7.18 6.61 4.16
N TYR A 49 7.62 5.46 3.64
CA TYR A 49 6.90 4.75 2.57
C TYR A 49 7.20 3.26 2.63
N ASN A 50 6.31 2.45 2.06
CA ASN A 50 6.49 1.01 1.88
C ASN A 50 7.59 0.70 0.85
N ASP A 51 8.27 -0.42 1.02
CA ASP A 51 9.35 -0.88 0.15
C ASP A 51 8.85 -1.47 -1.17
N TYR A 52 7.66 -2.07 -1.13
CA TYR A 52 6.98 -2.67 -2.27
C TYR A 52 5.45 -2.69 -2.11
N VAL A 53 4.74 -2.81 -3.24
CA VAL A 53 3.29 -3.06 -3.32
C VAL A 53 3.07 -4.37 -4.08
N VAL A 54 2.02 -5.10 -3.72
CA VAL A 54 1.49 -6.24 -4.47
C VAL A 54 0.00 -6.03 -4.73
N GLY A 55 -0.46 -6.30 -5.95
CA GLY A 55 -1.88 -6.26 -6.33
C GLY A 55 -2.28 -5.09 -7.22
N VAL A 56 -1.36 -4.20 -7.60
CA VAL A 56 -1.69 -3.08 -8.51
C VAL A 56 -1.89 -3.59 -9.94
N ALA A 57 -1.03 -4.50 -10.41
CA ALA A 57 -1.16 -5.16 -11.70
C ALA A 57 -2.41 -6.07 -11.78
N ARG A 58 -2.93 -6.52 -10.63
CA ARG A 58 -4.13 -7.35 -10.50
C ARG A 58 -5.27 -6.62 -9.79
N SER A 59 -5.38 -5.31 -10.02
CA SER A 59 -6.34 -4.45 -9.33
C SER A 59 -7.77 -5.00 -9.45
N GLY A 60 -8.40 -5.29 -8.31
CA GLY A 60 -9.76 -5.85 -8.26
C GLY A 60 -9.83 -7.36 -8.50
N GLN A 61 -8.70 -8.08 -8.56
CA GLN A 61 -8.63 -9.52 -8.80
C GLN A 61 -7.75 -10.25 -7.79
N MET A 62 -7.67 -9.73 -6.56
CA MET A 62 -6.90 -10.29 -5.44
C MET A 62 -7.72 -11.30 -4.62
N ASP A 63 -8.13 -12.39 -5.26
CA ASP A 63 -8.82 -13.52 -4.63
C ASP A 63 -7.94 -14.31 -3.64
N GLU A 64 -8.51 -15.33 -2.98
CA GLU A 64 -7.82 -16.14 -1.96
C GLU A 64 -6.50 -16.72 -2.50
N ALA A 65 -6.51 -17.26 -3.72
CA ALA A 65 -5.33 -17.83 -4.33
C ALA A 65 -4.24 -16.77 -4.59
N ALA A 66 -4.63 -15.58 -5.04
CA ALA A 66 -3.73 -14.46 -5.23
C ALA A 66 -3.08 -14.01 -3.90
N LEU A 67 -3.87 -13.88 -2.82
CA LEU A 67 -3.35 -13.51 -1.50
C LEU A 67 -2.41 -14.58 -0.94
N LEU A 68 -2.77 -15.85 -1.02
CA LEU A 68 -1.90 -16.94 -0.56
C LEU A 68 -0.58 -16.96 -1.33
N ALA A 69 -0.61 -16.75 -2.65
CA ALA A 69 0.58 -16.67 -3.48
C ALA A 69 1.47 -15.46 -3.10
N ALA A 70 0.87 -14.31 -2.83
CA ALA A 70 1.58 -13.11 -2.38
C ALA A 70 2.25 -13.32 -1.01
N ILE A 71 1.52 -13.91 -0.05
CA ILE A 71 2.02 -14.18 1.31
C ILE A 71 3.19 -15.17 1.28
N ALA A 72 3.13 -16.18 0.41
CA ALA A 72 4.20 -17.17 0.27
C ALA A 72 5.54 -16.58 -0.23
N HIS A 73 5.53 -15.41 -0.87
CA HIS A 73 6.69 -14.81 -1.52
C HIS A 73 6.96 -13.37 -1.08
N LEU A 74 6.58 -13.01 0.15
CA LEU A 74 6.77 -11.64 0.66
C LEU A 74 8.25 -11.23 0.61
N PRO A 75 8.60 -10.17 -0.14
CA PRO A 75 9.93 -9.58 -0.10
C PRO A 75 10.26 -9.03 1.30
N PRO A 76 11.55 -8.89 1.64
CA PRO A 76 11.95 -8.21 2.86
C PRO A 76 11.54 -6.73 2.84
N GLY A 77 11.24 -6.17 4.01
CA GLY A 77 10.85 -4.77 4.18
C GLY A 77 9.36 -4.59 4.47
N VAL A 78 8.87 -3.36 4.33
CA VAL A 78 7.46 -3.02 4.53
C VAL A 78 6.70 -3.20 3.23
N GLY A 79 5.85 -4.23 3.17
CA GLY A 79 4.97 -4.49 2.05
C GLY A 79 3.58 -3.88 2.23
N GLU A 80 2.96 -3.51 1.12
CA GLU A 80 1.53 -3.19 1.07
C GLU A 80 0.84 -4.12 0.08
N ILE A 81 -0.21 -4.82 0.53
CA ILE A 81 -1.10 -5.59 -0.35
C ILE A 81 -2.28 -4.67 -0.70
N TYR A 82 -2.50 -4.47 -2.00
CA TYR A 82 -3.52 -3.58 -2.54
C TYR A 82 -4.74 -4.35 -3.04
N LEU A 83 -5.92 -3.99 -2.55
CA LEU A 83 -7.20 -4.64 -2.80
C LEU A 83 -8.34 -3.62 -2.68
N HIS A 84 -9.51 -4.03 -3.13
CA HIS A 84 -10.79 -3.33 -3.22
C HIS A 84 -11.93 -4.23 -2.72
N PRO A 85 -11.88 -4.75 -1.50
CA PRO A 85 -12.94 -5.60 -0.97
C PRO A 85 -14.22 -4.78 -0.81
N ALA A 86 -15.36 -5.34 -1.24
CA ALA A 86 -16.66 -4.74 -0.99
C ALA A 86 -17.74 -5.81 -0.97
N VAL A 87 -18.83 -5.53 -0.25
CA VAL A 87 -20.05 -6.34 -0.34
C VAL A 87 -20.60 -6.20 -1.77
N PRO A 88 -20.98 -7.30 -2.44
CA PRO A 88 -21.52 -7.25 -3.78
C PRO A 88 -22.80 -6.41 -3.82
N GLY A 89 -22.88 -5.51 -4.81
CA GLY A 89 -24.09 -4.78 -5.18
C GLY A 89 -24.70 -5.34 -6.48
N GLU A 90 -25.79 -4.73 -6.93
CA GLU A 90 -26.44 -5.10 -8.20
C GLU A 90 -25.60 -4.70 -9.42
N GLU A 91 -24.80 -3.63 -9.29
CA GLU A 91 -23.96 -3.09 -10.35
C GLU A 91 -22.53 -2.83 -9.85
N ALA A 92 -21.62 -2.57 -10.79
CA ALA A 92 -20.28 -2.12 -10.46
C ALA A 92 -20.31 -0.78 -9.72
N ILE A 93 -19.46 -0.62 -8.70
CA ILE A 93 -19.39 0.60 -7.87
C ILE A 93 -19.09 1.83 -8.75
N THR A 94 -18.21 1.67 -9.73
CA THR A 94 -17.92 2.67 -10.77
C THR A 94 -17.70 1.99 -12.12
N PRO A 95 -17.88 2.69 -13.25
CA PRO A 95 -17.61 2.12 -14.57
C PRO A 95 -16.18 1.58 -14.74
N SER A 96 -15.20 2.21 -14.09
CA SER A 96 -13.79 1.77 -14.10
C SER A 96 -13.54 0.47 -13.32
N MET A 97 -14.51 0.02 -12.52
CA MET A 97 -14.42 -1.18 -11.68
C MET A 97 -15.27 -2.34 -12.22
N ARG A 98 -15.73 -2.27 -13.47
CA ARG A 98 -16.62 -3.29 -14.05
C ARG A 98 -16.06 -4.72 -14.00
N ASP A 99 -14.73 -4.85 -14.02
CA ASP A 99 -14.03 -6.13 -14.04
C ASP A 99 -13.51 -6.51 -12.64
N TYR A 100 -13.89 -5.76 -11.60
CA TYR A 100 -13.43 -6.00 -10.23
C TYR A 100 -14.30 -7.07 -9.57
N ARG A 101 -13.64 -8.05 -8.99
CA ARG A 101 -14.21 -9.18 -8.25
C ARG A 101 -14.25 -8.85 -6.75
N HIS A 102 -14.99 -7.79 -6.40
CA HIS A 102 -15.03 -7.24 -5.04
C HIS A 102 -15.39 -8.26 -3.95
N ALA A 103 -16.37 -9.12 -4.24
CA ALA A 103 -16.80 -10.17 -3.31
C ALA A 103 -15.69 -11.20 -3.08
N ASP A 104 -14.98 -11.59 -4.13
CA ASP A 104 -13.87 -12.55 -4.01
C ASP A 104 -12.71 -11.98 -3.20
N GLU A 105 -12.42 -10.68 -3.33
CA GLU A 105 -11.41 -10.02 -2.48
C GLU A 105 -11.86 -9.89 -1.02
N LEU A 106 -13.16 -9.68 -0.77
CA LEU A 106 -13.72 -9.69 0.58
C LEU A 106 -13.66 -11.09 1.20
N ASP A 107 -14.07 -12.12 0.46
CA ASP A 107 -14.00 -13.52 0.89
C ASP A 107 -12.54 -13.93 1.16
N ALA A 108 -11.60 -13.48 0.34
CA ALA A 108 -10.18 -13.68 0.54
C ALA A 108 -9.67 -13.05 1.84
N LEU A 109 -10.12 -11.83 2.19
CA LEU A 109 -9.76 -11.19 3.46
C LEU A 109 -10.34 -11.90 4.68
N LEU A 110 -11.53 -12.50 4.54
CA LEU A 110 -12.21 -13.23 5.62
C LEU A 110 -11.78 -14.70 5.69
N SER A 111 -10.96 -15.17 4.75
CA SER A 111 -10.54 -16.57 4.68
C SER A 111 -9.70 -17.01 5.90
N PRO A 112 -10.10 -18.11 6.57
CA PRO A 112 -9.27 -18.74 7.59
C PRO A 112 -7.91 -19.21 7.06
N ARG A 113 -7.81 -19.56 5.77
CA ARG A 113 -6.56 -20.01 5.15
C ARG A 113 -5.58 -18.85 5.00
N VAL A 114 -6.06 -17.69 4.57
CA VAL A 114 -5.26 -16.46 4.48
C VAL A 114 -4.81 -16.01 5.86
N ALA A 115 -5.70 -16.05 6.86
CA ALA A 115 -5.35 -15.76 8.25
C ALA A 115 -4.24 -16.69 8.78
N ALA A 116 -4.36 -18.01 8.53
CA ALA A 116 -3.35 -18.99 8.92
C ALA A 116 -2.01 -18.76 8.20
N ALA A 117 -2.03 -18.44 6.91
CA ALA A 117 -0.82 -18.13 6.14
C ALA A 117 -0.09 -16.89 6.67
N LEU A 118 -0.83 -15.82 7.02
CA LEU A 118 -0.26 -14.62 7.64
C LEU A 118 0.35 -14.91 9.03
N ALA A 119 -0.31 -15.76 9.82
CA ALA A 119 0.22 -16.18 11.12
C ALA A 119 1.52 -16.99 10.96
N ALA A 120 1.56 -17.93 10.01
CA ALA A 120 2.74 -18.73 9.71
C ALA A 120 3.91 -17.91 9.15
N ALA A 121 3.62 -16.87 8.36
CA ALA A 121 4.63 -15.94 7.85
C ALA A 121 5.28 -15.10 8.97
N ASN A 122 4.66 -15.03 10.16
CA ASN A 122 5.17 -14.32 11.34
C ASN A 122 5.56 -12.86 11.05
N VAL A 123 4.76 -12.17 10.23
CA VAL A 123 4.99 -10.77 9.86
C VAL A 123 4.22 -9.81 10.76
N ARG A 124 4.81 -8.64 11.04
CA ARG A 124 4.06 -7.53 11.66
C ARG A 124 3.03 -7.00 10.66
N ARG A 125 1.80 -6.78 11.12
CA ARG A 125 0.67 -6.32 10.31
C ARG A 125 0.07 -5.07 10.95
N GLY A 126 -0.50 -4.20 10.12
CA GLY A 126 -1.16 -2.98 10.57
C GLY A 126 -1.19 -1.93 9.47
N GLY A 127 -1.66 -0.73 9.81
CA GLY A 127 -1.58 0.43 8.94
C GLY A 127 -0.17 1.02 8.91
N PHE A 128 0.04 2.04 8.08
CA PHE A 128 1.34 2.69 7.94
C PHE A 128 1.95 3.16 9.28
N ARG A 129 1.13 3.59 10.25
CA ARG A 129 1.59 4.02 11.59
C ARG A 129 2.13 2.88 12.45
N ASP A 130 1.71 1.65 12.20
CA ASP A 130 2.08 0.47 13.00
C ASP A 130 3.40 -0.16 12.52
N VAL A 131 3.68 -0.03 11.22
CA VAL A 131 4.79 -0.73 10.54
C VAL A 131 5.91 0.19 10.09
N LEU A 132 5.63 1.46 9.80
CA LEU A 132 6.68 2.45 9.53
C LEU A 132 6.94 3.27 10.79
N PRO A 133 8.20 3.34 11.25
CA PRO A 133 8.54 4.23 12.34
C PRO A 133 8.27 5.67 11.92
N ALA A 134 7.72 6.47 12.84
CA ALA A 134 7.84 7.92 12.71
C ALA A 134 9.34 8.23 12.63
N ARG A 135 9.80 8.84 11.54
CA ARG A 135 11.20 9.26 11.46
C ARG A 135 11.43 10.32 12.54
N ALA A 136 12.37 10.05 13.45
CA ALA A 136 12.76 11.02 14.46
C ALA A 136 13.44 12.24 13.82
N GLY A 137 12.94 13.45 14.16
CA GLY A 137 13.49 14.77 13.81
C GLY A 137 12.68 15.51 12.73
N THR A 138 11.93 16.58 13.03
CA THR A 138 12.37 17.85 13.63
C THR A 138 11.24 18.47 14.46
N ASN A 139 11.27 18.27 15.78
CA ASN A 139 10.63 19.17 16.75
C ASN A 139 11.29 18.90 18.12
N ARG A 140 12.51 19.41 18.27
CA ARG A 140 12.96 19.94 19.57
C ARG A 140 12.97 21.45 19.38
N GLU A 141 12.41 22.16 20.36
CA GLU A 141 12.31 23.63 20.47
C GLU A 141 11.03 24.25 19.89
N ALA A 142 9.92 24.07 20.60
CA ALA A 142 8.89 25.09 20.76
C ALA A 142 8.11 24.82 22.06
N LEU A 143 8.83 24.83 23.19
CA LEU A 143 8.31 24.93 24.56
C LEU A 143 9.53 25.23 25.45
N ALA A 144 9.98 26.48 25.35
CA ALA A 144 10.75 27.18 26.37
C ALA A 144 9.95 28.43 26.72
#